data_AF-A0A8H8U8Z4-F1
#
_entry.id   AF-A0A8H8U8Z4-F1
#
_cell.length_a   1.000
_cell.length_b   1.000
_cell.length_c   1.000
_cell.angle_alpha   90.00
_cell.angle_beta   90.00
_cell.angle_gamma   90.00
#
_symmetry.space_group_name_H-M   'P 1'
#
loop_
_entity.id
_entity.type
_entity.pdbx_description
1 polymer ?
#
loop_
_entity_poly.entity_id
_entity_poly.type
_entity_poly.pdbx_seq_one_letter_code
_entity_poly.pdbx_strand_id
1 'polypeptide(L)'
;MLALRPKAVRAAERLPTAVSRSTRRYASGHGADHAHHAEPKDESLGPQLYVLLAAIPISIGVYKMSRPDKDGKMTGLSQLIDKYSSYKDALTARNTLHTDMIEQAAFDSNLYKNSRGSKHVDLRFPEIFNTGSPYNVVAGQGARGIDEMVAHYQKLNADADERITKALAAKEK
;
A
#
# COMPACT_ATOMS: atom_id res chain seq x y z
N MET A 1 13.02 -8.36 12.08
CA MET A 1 12.38 -7.06 11.81
C MET A 1 12.80 -6.61 10.41
N LEU A 2 11.92 -6.76 9.41
CA LEU A 2 12.21 -6.35 8.03
C LEU A 2 11.64 -4.96 7.77
N ALA A 3 12.53 -3.98 7.55
CA ALA A 3 12.15 -2.61 7.21
C ALA A 3 11.91 -2.51 5.69
N LEU A 4 10.65 -2.55 5.27
CA LEU A 4 10.27 -2.16 3.91
C LEU A 4 10.23 -0.62 3.85
N ARG A 5 11.21 -0.02 3.18
CA ARG A 5 11.20 1.42 2.86
C ARG A 5 10.60 1.62 1.47
N PRO A 6 9.45 2.30 1.31
CA PRO A 6 8.98 2.72 -0.01
C PRO A 6 9.83 3.90 -0.49
N LYS A 7 10.61 3.70 -1.56
CA LYS A 7 11.21 4.77 -2.35
C LYS A 7 10.35 5.03 -3.57
N ALA A 8 9.33 5.85 -3.43
CA ALA A 8 8.63 6.47 -4.56
C ALA A 8 7.94 7.73 -4.06
N VAL A 9 8.46 8.89 -4.47
CA VAL A 9 7.79 10.19 -4.73
C VAL A 9 8.93 11.22 -4.73
N ARG A 10 9.56 11.41 -5.88
CA ARG A 10 10.41 12.59 -6.14
C ARG A 10 10.36 12.91 -7.63
N ALA A 11 9.16 13.23 -8.10
CA ALA A 11 8.90 13.65 -9.47
C ALA A 11 7.75 14.68 -9.45
N ALA A 12 7.97 15.85 -8.84
CA ALA A 12 7.01 16.96 -8.87
C ALA A 12 7.63 18.35 -8.65
N GLU A 13 8.92 18.54 -8.88
CA GLU A 13 9.57 19.87 -8.75
C GLU A 13 10.39 20.20 -9.99
N ARG A 14 9.74 20.41 -11.13
CA ARG A 14 10.29 21.24 -12.21
C ARG A 14 9.17 22.04 -12.86
N LEU A 15 8.87 23.20 -12.27
CA LEU A 15 8.17 24.28 -12.98
C LEU A 15 9.11 24.86 -14.04
N PRO A 16 8.68 25.07 -15.29
CA PRO A 16 9.47 25.84 -16.24
C PRO A 16 9.47 27.31 -15.80
N THR A 17 10.65 27.82 -15.46
CA THR A 17 10.86 29.26 -15.28
C THR A 17 10.59 29.97 -16.60
N ALA A 18 9.52 30.77 -16.61
CA ALA A 18 9.26 31.76 -17.62
C ALA A 18 10.40 32.79 -17.68
N VAL A 19 10.66 33.30 -18.89
CA VAL A 19 10.63 34.72 -19.28
C VAL A 19 11.57 34.88 -20.48
N SER A 20 10.99 34.78 -21.68
CA SER A 20 11.59 35.33 -22.89
C SER A 20 11.59 36.86 -22.74
N ARG A 21 12.76 37.46 -22.54
CA ARG A 21 12.95 38.91 -22.55
C ARG A 21 12.84 39.40 -23.99
N SER A 22 11.61 39.67 -24.45
CA SER A 22 11.34 40.39 -25.69
C SER A 22 11.83 41.83 -25.55
N THR A 23 13.01 42.14 -26.08
CA THR A 23 13.50 43.51 -26.25
C THR A 23 12.74 44.20 -27.37
N ARG A 24 11.63 44.87 -27.03
CA ARG A 24 11.00 45.85 -27.92
C ARG A 24 11.96 47.04 -28.05
N ARG A 25 12.63 47.16 -29.19
CA ARG A 25 13.33 48.40 -29.57
C ARG A 25 12.26 49.35 -30.11
N TYR A 26 11.93 50.37 -29.32
CA TYR A 26 11.26 51.55 -29.82
C TYR A 26 12.22 52.26 -30.76
N ALA A 27 11.90 52.29 -32.06
CA ALA A 27 12.60 53.12 -33.02
C ALA A 27 12.15 54.58 -32.81
N SER A 28 12.80 55.29 -31.91
CA SER A 28 12.77 56.76 -31.88
C SER A 28 13.96 57.28 -32.69
N GLY A 29 13.81 57.26 -34.02
CA GLY A 29 14.69 58.02 -34.91
C GLY A 29 14.13 59.42 -35.06
N HIS A 30 14.64 60.38 -34.28
CA HIS A 30 14.40 61.79 -34.54
C HIS A 30 15.71 62.55 -34.43
N GLY A 31 16.27 62.88 -35.59
CA GLY A 31 17.49 63.64 -35.77
C GLY A 31 17.69 63.87 -37.26
N ALA A 32 17.04 64.95 -37.72
CA ALA A 32 17.26 65.72 -38.94
C ALA A 32 17.84 64.98 -40.17
N ASP A 33 17.03 64.83 -41.22
CA ASP A 33 17.33 65.47 -42.51
C ASP A 33 16.33 65.10 -43.62
N HIS A 34 15.94 66.14 -44.35
CA HIS A 34 15.34 66.20 -45.70
C HIS A 34 13.90 65.72 -45.98
N ALA A 35 13.13 66.71 -46.43
CA ALA A 35 11.82 66.69 -47.05
C ALA A 35 11.59 65.56 -48.08
N HIS A 36 10.47 64.84 -47.94
CA HIS A 36 9.58 64.41 -49.04
C HIS A 36 8.20 64.07 -48.43
N HIS A 37 7.12 64.52 -49.06
CA HIS A 37 5.75 64.22 -48.65
C HIS A 37 5.53 62.71 -48.62
N ALA A 38 5.42 62.13 -47.42
CA ALA A 38 4.99 60.76 -47.26
C ALA A 38 3.49 60.69 -47.56
N GLU A 39 3.18 60.04 -48.68
CA GLU A 39 1.84 59.55 -49.03
C GLU A 39 1.17 58.91 -47.80
N PRO A 40 -0.16 59.07 -47.60
CA PRO A 40 -0.85 58.43 -46.49
C PRO A 40 -0.60 56.93 -46.58
N LYS A 41 0.28 56.41 -45.73
CA LYS A 41 0.46 54.96 -45.62
C LYS A 41 -0.85 54.43 -45.08
N ASP A 42 -1.54 53.64 -45.89
CA ASP A 42 -2.68 52.85 -45.46
C ASP A 42 -2.23 51.99 -44.27
N GLU A 43 -2.51 52.45 -43.05
CA GLU A 43 -2.24 51.70 -41.84
C GLU A 43 -3.17 50.49 -41.84
N SER A 44 -2.63 49.30 -42.14
CA SER A 44 -3.41 48.07 -42.11
C SER A 44 -4.02 47.91 -40.72
N LEU A 45 -5.34 47.69 -40.66
CA LEU A 45 -6.05 47.46 -39.41
C LEU A 45 -5.30 46.38 -38.61
N GLY A 46 -4.83 46.75 -37.43
CA GLY A 46 -3.92 45.91 -36.65
C GLY A 46 -4.52 44.54 -36.30
N PRO A 47 -3.69 43.56 -35.91
CA PRO A 47 -4.14 42.20 -35.58
C PRO A 47 -5.27 42.14 -34.55
N GLN A 48 -5.38 43.17 -33.70
CA GLN A 48 -6.46 43.32 -32.72
C GLN A 48 -7.86 43.42 -33.36
N LEU A 49 -7.98 44.04 -34.53
CA LEU A 49 -9.26 44.13 -35.24
C LEU A 49 -9.75 42.74 -35.66
N TYR A 50 -8.86 41.88 -36.16
CA TYR A 50 -9.19 40.51 -36.53
C TYR A 50 -9.57 39.65 -35.32
N VAL A 51 -8.89 39.85 -34.18
CA VAL A 51 -9.27 39.19 -32.91
C VAL A 51 -10.67 39.63 -32.48
N LEU A 52 -10.99 40.92 -32.60
CA LEU A 52 -12.30 41.44 -32.22
C LEU A 52 -13.41 40.97 -33.17
N LEU A 53 -13.12 40.93 -34.48
CA LEU A 53 -13.99 40.33 -35.49
C LEU A 53 -14.24 38.85 -35.26
N ALA A 54 -13.22 38.09 -34.82
CA ALA A 54 -13.36 36.69 -34.44
C ALA A 54 -14.12 36.51 -33.12
N ALA A 55 -13.97 37.44 -32.17
CA ALA A 55 -14.64 37.38 -30.88
C ALA A 55 -16.17 37.51 -31.00
N ILE A 56 -16.67 38.26 -31.98
CA ILE A 56 -18.11 38.43 -32.22
C ILE A 56 -18.82 37.09 -32.49
N PRO A 57 -18.50 36.29 -33.52
CA PRO A 57 -19.15 35.01 -33.77
C PRO A 57 -18.90 33.99 -32.65
N ILE A 58 -17.72 34.01 -32.01
CA ILE A 58 -17.43 33.16 -30.86
C ILE A 58 -18.37 33.48 -29.70
N SER A 59 -18.54 34.76 -29.36
CA SER A 59 -19.43 35.20 -28.28
C SER A 59 -20.89 34.84 -28.56
N ILE A 60 -21.34 34.96 -29.81
CA ILE A 60 -22.69 34.55 -30.24
C ILE A 60 -22.85 33.03 -30.12
N GLY A 61 -21.83 32.27 -30.51
CA GLY A 61 -21.80 30.80 -30.38
C GLY A 61 -21.90 30.36 -28.92
N VAL A 62 -21.09 30.96 -28.04
CA VAL A 62 -21.13 30.69 -26.59
C VAL A 62 -22.49 31.06 -26.00
N TYR A 63 -23.05 32.20 -26.38
CA TYR A 63 -24.37 32.64 -25.91
C TYR A 63 -25.52 31.73 -26.36
N LYS A 64 -25.47 31.23 -27.59
CA LYS A 64 -26.44 30.25 -28.11
C LYS A 64 -26.31 28.91 -27.39
N MET A 65 -25.09 28.49 -27.08
CA MET A 65 -24.79 27.22 -26.43
C MET A 65 -25.06 27.23 -24.92
N SER A 66 -24.99 28.40 -24.26
CA SER A 66 -25.26 28.52 -22.83
C SER A 66 -26.75 28.64 -22.49
N ARG A 67 -27.60 28.97 -23.47
CA ARG A 67 -29.03 29.10 -23.26
C ARG A 67 -29.72 27.73 -23.24
N PRO A 68 -30.57 27.45 -22.24
CA PRO A 68 -31.39 26.25 -22.25
C PRO A 68 -32.37 26.29 -23.43
N ASP A 69 -32.74 25.11 -23.92
CA ASP A 69 -33.72 25.01 -25.00
C ASP A 69 -35.11 25.49 -24.54
N LYS A 70 -36.03 25.73 -25.48
CA LYS A 70 -37.41 26.17 -25.19
C LYS A 70 -38.17 25.22 -24.25
N ASP A 71 -37.75 23.96 -24.21
CA ASP A 71 -38.28 22.92 -23.33
C ASP A 71 -37.63 22.89 -21.93
N GLY A 72 -36.76 23.86 -21.60
CA GLY A 72 -36.06 23.95 -20.32
C GLY A 72 -34.94 22.92 -20.13
N LYS A 73 -34.62 22.12 -21.17
CA LYS A 73 -33.55 21.12 -21.13
C LYS A 73 -32.18 21.80 -21.23
N MET A 74 -31.28 21.42 -20.33
CA MET A 74 -29.86 21.77 -20.37
C MET A 74 -29.26 21.24 -21.69
N THR A 75 -28.74 22.11 -22.56
CA THR A 75 -28.14 21.72 -23.86
C THR A 75 -26.64 22.00 -23.90
N GLY A 76 -25.94 21.22 -24.74
CA GLY A 76 -24.56 21.48 -25.13
C GLY A 76 -23.54 21.42 -23.99
N LEU A 77 -23.14 22.61 -23.50
CA LEU A 77 -22.10 22.75 -22.47
C LEU A 77 -22.56 22.21 -21.12
N SER A 78 -23.82 22.43 -20.76
CA SER A 78 -24.32 21.98 -19.47
C SER A 78 -24.38 20.45 -19.38
N GLN A 79 -24.74 19.76 -20.48
CA GLN A 79 -24.68 18.28 -20.54
C GLN A 79 -23.25 17.75 -20.45
N LEU A 80 -22.27 18.47 -21.01
CA LEU A 80 -20.86 18.10 -20.90
C LEU A 80 -20.34 18.29 -19.47
N ILE A 81 -20.75 19.38 -18.82
CA ILE A 81 -20.46 19.64 -17.40
C ILE A 81 -21.10 18.56 -16.52
N ASP A 82 -22.34 18.16 -16.79
CA ASP A 82 -23.05 17.11 -16.04
C ASP A 82 -22.35 15.76 -16.17
N LYS A 83 -21.91 15.40 -17.38
CA LYS A 83 -21.08 14.20 -17.62
C LYS A 83 -19.76 14.25 -16.87
N TYR A 84 -19.17 15.43 -16.69
CA TYR A 84 -17.95 15.58 -15.90
C TYR A 84 -18.22 15.56 -14.39
N SER A 85 -19.40 16.05 -13.96
CA SER A 85 -19.84 15.98 -12.57
C SER A 85 -19.99 14.54 -12.11
N SER A 86 -20.63 13.68 -12.90
CA SER A 86 -20.77 12.26 -12.54
C SER A 86 -19.42 11.53 -12.42
N TYR A 87 -18.41 11.95 -13.18
CA TYR A 87 -17.05 11.43 -13.04
C TYR A 87 -16.39 11.87 -11.73
N LYS A 88 -16.64 13.11 -11.29
CA LYS A 88 -16.19 13.58 -9.96
C LYS A 88 -16.85 12.77 -8.85
N ASP A 89 -18.15 12.50 -8.96
CA ASP A 89 -18.89 11.73 -7.96
C ASP A 89 -18.39 10.28 -7.86
N ALA A 90 -18.05 9.66 -9.00
CA ALA A 90 -17.44 8.34 -9.00
C ALA A 90 -16.03 8.34 -8.36
N LEU A 91 -15.25 9.39 -8.58
CA LEU A 91 -13.92 9.53 -8.01
C LEU A 91 -13.97 9.84 -6.51
N THR A 92 -14.90 10.67 -6.06
CA THR A 92 -15.13 10.92 -4.63
C THR A 92 -15.59 9.65 -3.94
N ALA A 93 -16.56 8.90 -4.51
CA ALA A 93 -17.01 7.62 -3.95
C ALA A 93 -15.88 6.58 -3.83
N ARG A 94 -14.96 6.53 -4.81
CA ARG A 94 -13.78 5.66 -4.72
C ARG A 94 -12.81 6.11 -3.63
N ASN A 95 -12.59 7.42 -3.53
CA ASN A 95 -11.70 7.96 -2.50
C ASN A 95 -12.27 7.73 -1.10
N THR A 96 -13.58 7.89 -0.89
CA THR A 96 -14.22 7.60 0.40
C THR A 96 -14.09 6.13 0.76
N LEU A 97 -14.34 5.21 -0.18
CA LEU A 97 -14.12 3.78 0.08
C LEU A 97 -12.66 3.48 0.46
N HIS A 98 -11.68 4.11 -0.20
CA HIS A 98 -10.28 3.94 0.16
C HIS A 98 -9.95 4.48 1.55
N THR A 99 -10.47 5.66 1.93
CA THR A 99 -10.25 6.21 3.27
C THR A 99 -10.89 5.33 4.33
N ASP A 100 -12.12 4.87 4.12
CA ASP A 100 -12.85 4.01 5.04
C ASP A 100 -12.10 2.69 5.27
N MET A 101 -11.58 2.08 4.19
CA MET A 101 -10.77 0.86 4.29
C MET A 101 -9.47 1.07 5.08
N ILE A 102 -8.79 2.22 4.89
CA ILE A 102 -7.57 2.54 5.61
C ILE A 102 -7.86 2.78 7.10
N GLU A 103 -8.96 3.49 7.40
CA GLU A 103 -9.40 3.74 8.77
C GLU A 103 -9.77 2.45 9.50
N GLN A 104 -10.52 1.56 8.84
CA GLN A 104 -10.84 0.25 9.39
C GLN A 104 -9.58 -0.59 9.61
N ALA A 105 -8.66 -0.63 8.64
CA ALA A 105 -7.40 -1.36 8.79
C ALA A 105 -6.52 -0.79 9.93
N ALA A 106 -6.53 0.53 10.13
CA ALA A 106 -5.84 1.17 11.23
C ALA A 106 -6.48 0.83 12.57
N PHE A 107 -7.82 0.83 12.65
CA PHE A 107 -8.56 0.41 13.83
C PHE A 107 -8.26 -1.04 14.20
N ASP A 108 -8.32 -1.96 13.24
CA ASP A 108 -8.02 -3.38 13.46
C ASP A 108 -6.56 -3.56 13.89
N SER A 109 -5.61 -2.85 13.26
CA SER A 109 -4.21 -2.89 13.68
C SER A 109 -4.02 -2.43 15.13
N ASN A 110 -4.74 -1.39 15.52
CA ASN A 110 -4.72 -0.89 16.90
C ASN A 110 -5.34 -1.91 17.87
N LEU A 111 -6.45 -2.54 17.49
CA LEU A 111 -7.08 -3.60 18.27
C LEU A 111 -6.13 -4.78 18.47
N TYR A 112 -5.48 -5.29 17.42
CA TYR A 112 -4.56 -6.42 17.53
C TYR A 112 -3.29 -6.10 18.33
N LYS A 113 -2.78 -4.87 18.24
CA LYS A 113 -1.58 -4.46 18.99
C LYS A 113 -1.85 -4.26 20.47
N ASN A 114 -3.03 -3.76 20.83
CA ASN A 114 -3.39 -3.46 22.22
C ASN A 114 -4.18 -4.57 22.91
N SER A 115 -4.81 -5.47 22.15
CA SER A 115 -5.51 -6.62 22.72
C SER A 115 -4.50 -7.55 23.37
N ARG A 116 -4.65 -7.74 24.68
CA ARG A 116 -3.94 -8.80 25.41
C ARG A 116 -4.51 -10.13 24.94
N GLY A 117 -3.80 -10.83 24.08
CA GLY A 117 -4.18 -12.16 23.63
C GLY A 117 -4.44 -13.11 24.80
N SER A 118 -5.30 -14.12 24.58
CA SER A 118 -5.48 -15.19 25.56
C SER A 118 -4.16 -15.93 25.76
N LYS A 119 -3.73 -16.09 27.02
CA LYS A 119 -2.59 -16.96 27.36
C LYS A 119 -2.90 -18.45 27.13
N HIS A 120 -4.18 -18.78 26.97
CA HIS A 120 -4.66 -20.14 26.79
C HIS A 120 -5.01 -20.34 25.33
N VAL A 121 -4.49 -21.41 24.74
CA VAL A 121 -4.88 -21.86 23.39
C VAL A 121 -6.22 -22.57 23.53
N ASP A 122 -7.23 -22.13 22.79
CA ASP A 122 -8.53 -22.79 22.77
C ASP A 122 -8.41 -24.08 21.93
N LEU A 123 -8.33 -25.21 22.61
CA LEU A 123 -8.16 -26.51 21.99
C LEU A 123 -9.53 -27.10 21.69
N ARG A 124 -9.74 -27.56 20.45
CA ARG A 124 -11.01 -28.17 20.06
C ARG A 124 -11.39 -29.41 20.89
N PHE A 125 -10.39 -30.09 21.46
CA PHE A 125 -10.52 -31.24 22.35
C PHE A 125 -9.51 -31.15 23.50
N PRO A 126 -9.82 -30.42 24.59
CA PRO A 126 -8.89 -30.25 25.71
C PRO A 126 -8.69 -31.55 26.50
N GLU A 127 -9.63 -32.49 26.39
CA GLU A 127 -9.63 -33.78 27.07
C GLU A 127 -8.48 -34.71 26.67
N ILE A 128 -7.85 -34.51 25.50
CA ILE A 128 -6.73 -35.35 25.04
C ILE A 128 -5.49 -35.25 25.95
N PHE A 129 -5.35 -34.14 26.70
CA PHE A 129 -4.28 -33.97 27.68
C PHE A 129 -4.54 -34.75 28.98
N ASN A 130 -5.77 -35.20 29.21
CA ASN A 130 -6.15 -35.97 30.38
C ASN A 130 -6.42 -37.45 30.07
N THR A 131 -6.31 -37.87 28.80
CA THR A 131 -6.32 -39.27 28.40
C THR A 131 -4.90 -39.82 28.46
N GLY A 132 -4.71 -40.99 29.07
CA GLY A 132 -3.41 -41.66 29.13
C GLY A 132 -2.83 -42.02 27.76
N SER A 133 -1.66 -42.68 27.74
CA SER A 133 -1.03 -43.16 26.50
C SER A 133 -2.05 -43.91 25.62
N PRO A 134 -2.13 -43.60 24.30
CA PRO A 134 -3.04 -44.28 23.39
C PRO A 134 -2.72 -45.77 23.24
N TYR A 135 -1.52 -46.17 23.67
CA TYR A 135 -1.09 -47.56 23.69
C TYR A 135 -1.27 -48.13 25.10
N ASN A 136 -2.08 -49.19 25.20
CA ASN A 136 -2.12 -50.07 26.35
C ASN A 136 -0.91 -51.00 26.30
N VAL A 137 0.24 -50.53 26.80
CA VAL A 137 1.46 -51.35 26.89
C VAL A 137 1.31 -52.28 28.09
N VAL A 138 1.19 -53.59 27.84
CA VAL A 138 1.18 -54.60 28.90
C VAL A 138 2.55 -54.58 29.59
N ALA A 139 2.57 -54.77 30.92
CA ALA A 139 3.83 -54.87 31.67
C ALA A 139 4.74 -55.93 31.02
N GLY A 140 5.94 -55.52 30.59
CA GLY A 140 6.90 -56.38 29.88
C GLY A 140 6.97 -56.18 28.35
N GLN A 141 6.11 -55.35 27.77
CA GLN A 141 6.16 -55.02 26.33
C GLN A 141 7.20 -53.92 26.06
N GLY A 142 8.46 -54.32 25.89
CA GLY A 142 9.58 -53.46 25.52
C GLY A 142 10.75 -54.29 25.00
N ALA A 143 11.69 -53.66 24.27
CA ALA A 143 12.82 -54.36 23.63
C ALA A 143 13.83 -54.98 24.62
N ARG A 144 13.68 -54.72 25.92
CA ARG A 144 14.45 -55.35 26.98
C ARG A 144 13.56 -56.34 27.71
N GLY A 145 13.66 -57.61 27.32
CA GLY A 145 12.97 -58.70 28.00
C GLY A 145 13.44 -58.81 29.45
N ILE A 146 12.52 -59.11 30.36
CA ILE A 146 12.82 -59.30 31.79
C ILE A 146 13.88 -60.40 31.98
N ASP A 147 13.93 -61.38 31.08
CA ASP A 147 14.88 -62.50 31.12
C ASP A 147 16.35 -62.04 31.06
N GLU A 148 16.67 -61.00 30.26
CA GLU A 148 18.03 -60.46 30.18
C GLU A 148 18.44 -59.80 31.51
N MET A 149 17.49 -59.10 32.15
CA MET A 149 17.70 -58.51 33.47
C MET A 149 17.88 -59.59 34.54
N VAL A 150 17.07 -60.65 34.51
CA VAL A 150 17.18 -61.79 35.42
C VAL A 150 18.56 -62.46 35.26
N ALA A 151 18.99 -62.72 34.02
CA ALA A 151 20.30 -63.31 33.74
C ALA A 151 21.45 -62.44 34.26
N HIS A 152 21.37 -61.11 34.10
CA HIS A 152 22.36 -60.17 34.62
C HIS A 152 22.48 -60.25 36.15
N TYR A 153 21.36 -60.23 36.88
CA TYR A 153 21.39 -60.30 38.34
C TYR A 153 21.80 -61.68 38.88
N GLN A 154 21.42 -62.75 38.21
CA GLN A 154 21.89 -64.10 38.56
C GLN A 154 23.42 -64.19 38.47
N LYS A 155 24.01 -63.62 37.41
CA LYS A 155 25.47 -63.57 37.25
C LYS A 155 26.13 -62.74 38.35
N LEU A 156 25.59 -61.55 38.65
CA LEU A 156 26.12 -60.70 39.73
C LEU A 156 26.12 -61.41 41.10
N ASN A 157 25.06 -62.17 41.40
CA ASN A 157 24.96 -62.92 42.65
C ASN A 157 25.99 -64.06 42.70
N ALA A 158 26.14 -64.82 41.62
CA ALA A 158 27.15 -65.87 41.54
C ALA A 158 28.58 -65.32 41.74
N ASP A 159 28.91 -64.20 41.08
CA ASP A 159 30.20 -63.52 41.23
C ASP A 159 30.43 -63.02 42.68
N ALA A 160 29.36 -62.60 43.37
CA ALA A 160 29.44 -62.16 44.76
C ALA A 160 29.67 -63.35 45.72
N ASP A 161 28.97 -64.47 45.52
CA ASP A 161 29.13 -65.69 46.30
C ASP A 161 30.55 -66.26 46.15
N GLU A 162 31.10 -66.22 44.94
CA GLU A 162 32.50 -66.58 44.70
C GLU A 162 33.50 -65.69 45.46
N ARG A 163 33.23 -64.38 45.54
CA ARG A 163 34.09 -63.47 46.31
C ARG A 163 34.00 -63.76 47.80
N ILE A 164 32.79 -64.00 48.31
CA ILE A 164 32.56 -64.31 49.72
C ILE A 164 33.25 -65.63 50.10
N THR A 165 33.09 -66.69 49.30
CA THR A 165 33.73 -67.99 49.54
C THR A 165 35.26 -67.91 49.48
N LYS A 166 35.83 -67.18 48.52
CA LYS A 166 37.28 -66.94 48.45
C LYS A 166 37.78 -66.16 49.68
N ALA A 167 37.03 -65.15 50.14
CA ALA A 167 37.38 -64.39 51.34
C ALA A 167 37.28 -65.22 52.63
N LEU A 168 36.32 -66.14 52.72
CA LEU A 168 36.19 -67.08 53.84
C LEU A 168 37.32 -68.10 53.84
N ALA A 169 37.63 -68.72 52.70
CA ALA A 169 38.74 -69.67 52.56
C ALA A 169 40.11 -69.04 52.85
N ALA A 170 40.29 -67.75 52.57
CA ALA A 170 41.49 -67.01 52.93
C ALA A 170 41.60 -66.65 54.42
N LYS A 171 40.48 -66.64 55.16
CA LYS A 171 40.44 -66.41 56.62
C LYS A 171 40.65 -67.69 57.44
N GLU A 172 40.37 -68.86 56.86
CA GLU A 172 40.55 -70.17 57.51
C GLU A 172 41.98 -70.73 57.39
N LYS A 173 42.85 -70.06 56.63
CA LYS A 173 44.31 -70.32 56.59
C LYS A 173 45.05 -69.35 57.50
#